data_AF-A0A845BFJ3-F1
#
_entry.id   AF-A0A845BFJ3-F1
#
_cell.length_a   1.000
_cell.length_b   1.000
_cell.length_c   1.000
_cell.angle_alpha   90.00
_cell.angle_beta   90.00
_cell.angle_gamma   90.00
#
_symmetry.space_group_name_H-M   'P 1'
#
loop_
_entity.id
_entity.type
_entity.pdbx_description
1 polymer ?
#
loop_
_entity_poly.entity_id
_entity_poly.type
_entity_poly.pdbx_seq_one_letter_code
_entity_poly.pdbx_strand_id
1 'polypeptide(L)' 'MKAACDWSGLSRTALYRAAGTGRLLLRKAGRTTIVDGASLAALVADLPPAALSRSRGKVD' A
#
# COMPACT_ATOMS: atom_id res chain seq x y z
N MET A 1 -3.27 -1.71 11.16
CA MET A 1 -2.64 -2.34 9.98
C MET A 1 -3.63 -3.09 9.08
N LYS A 2 -4.40 -4.09 9.57
CA LYS A 2 -5.34 -4.86 8.72
C LYS A 2 -6.27 -3.97 7.86
N ALA A 3 -6.97 -3.01 8.50
CA ALA A 3 -7.85 -2.09 7.79
C ALA A 3 -7.15 -1.27 6.69
N ALA A 4 -5.88 -0.89 6.86
CA ALA A 4 -5.12 -0.18 5.83
C ALA A 4 -4.77 -1.07 4.64
N CYS A 5 -4.42 -2.34 4.89
CA CYS A 5 -4.21 -3.31 3.82
C CYS A 5 -5.51 -3.57 3.05
N ASP A 6 -6.62 -3.77 3.77
CA ASP A 6 -7.94 -4.02 3.17
C ASP A 6 -8.39 -2.82 2.31
N TRP A 7 -8.19 -1.59 2.81
CA TRP A 7 -8.58 -0.37 2.09
C TRP A 7 -7.70 -0.07 0.87
N SER A 8 -6.38 -0.21 0.99
CA SER A 8 -5.44 0.16 -0.08
C SER A 8 -5.17 -0.96 -1.09
N GLY A 9 -5.48 -2.21 -0.75
CA GLY A 9 -5.04 -3.39 -1.48
C GLY A 9 -3.53 -3.69 -1.37
N LEU A 10 -2.78 -2.88 -0.61
CA LEU A 10 -1.33 -3.07 -0.44
C LEU A 10 -1.02 -4.12 0.63
N SER A 11 0.05 -4.88 0.40
CA SER A 11 0.58 -5.81 1.39
C SER A 11 1.16 -5.07 2.60
N ARG A 12 1.21 -5.74 3.75
CA ARG A 12 1.81 -5.19 4.96
C ARG A 12 3.27 -4.77 4.74
N THR A 13 4.02 -5.56 3.97
CA THR A 13 5.42 -5.29 3.63
C THR A 13 5.56 -4.03 2.78
N ALA A 14 4.65 -3.80 1.82
CA ALA A 14 4.64 -2.58 1.01
C ALA A 14 4.41 -1.33 1.88
N LEU A 15 3.46 -1.37 2.83
CA LEU A 15 3.22 -0.28 3.76
C LEU A 15 4.44 0.02 4.64
N TYR A 16 5.11 -1.00 5.17
CA TYR A 16 6.36 -0.78 5.93
C TYR A 16 7.49 -0.21 5.08
N ARG A 17 7.63 -0.63 3.81
CA ARG A 17 8.60 -0.03 2.89
C ARG A 17 8.29 1.45 2.62
N ALA A 18 7.03 1.78 2.35
CA ALA A 18 6.60 3.17 2.17
C ALA A 18 6.86 4.02 3.42
N ALA A 19 6.69 3.46 4.61
CA ALA A 19 7.01 4.13 5.85
C ALA A 19 8.53 4.33 6.04
N GLY A 20 9.32 3.30 5.71
CA GLY A 20 10.78 3.38 5.75
C GLY A 20 11.37 4.42 4.79
N THR A 21 10.66 4.76 3.71
CA THR A 21 11.03 5.81 2.77
C THR A 21 10.37 7.16 3.06
N GLY A 22 9.62 7.29 4.16
CA GLY A 22 8.96 8.54 4.55
C GLY A 22 7.69 8.89 3.77
N ARG A 23 7.22 8.00 2.87
CA ARG A 23 6.00 8.21 2.05
C ARG A 23 4.71 7.88 2.80
N LEU A 24 4.80 7.17 3.93
CA LEU A 24 3.66 6.78 4.75
C LEU A 24 3.95 7.02 6.23
N LEU A 25 3.03 7.67 6.94
CA LEU A 25 3.18 7.90 8.36
C LEU A 25 2.59 6.74 9.17
N LEU A 26 3.42 6.11 10.00
CA LEU A 26 3.01 5.09 10.96
C LEU A 26 3.17 5.64 12.37
N ARG A 27 2.16 5.44 13.22
CA ARG A 27 2.18 5.82 14.64
C ARG A 27 2.08 4.57 15.50
N LYS A 28 2.98 4.42 16.48
CA LYS A 28 2.95 3.32 17.44
C LYS A 28 1.91 3.61 18.52
N ALA A 29 1.00 2.67 18.76
CA ALA A 29 -0.02 2.75 19.80
C ALA A 29 -0.02 1.43 20.61
N GLY A 30 0.83 1.36 21.63
CA GLY A 30 1.03 0.13 22.40
C GLY A 30 1.45 -1.04 21.51
N ARG A 31 0.67 -2.12 21.48
CA ARG A 31 0.97 -3.31 20.63
C ARG A 31 0.58 -3.12 19.16
N THR A 32 -0.22 -2.11 18.83
CA THR A 32 -0.71 -1.86 17.47
C THR A 32 0.05 -0.71 16.80
N THR A 33 -0.03 -0.70 15.47
CA THR A 33 0.45 0.40 14.63
C THR A 33 -0.75 1.00 13.91
N ILE A 34 -0.92 2.30 14.09
CA ILE A 34 -1.90 3.14 13.41
C ILE A 34 -1.24 3.63 12.11
N VAL A 35 -1.99 3.53 11.01
CA VAL A 35 -1.59 4.09 9.72
C VAL A 35 -2.33 5.40 9.57
N ASP A 36 -1.61 6.46 9.27
CA ASP A 36 -2.22 7.75 8.97
C ASP A 36 -2.97 7.68 7.64
N GLY A 37 -4.25 8.06 7.65
CA GLY A 37 -5.13 7.91 6.50
C GLY A 37 -4.80 8.85 5.34
N ALA A 38 -4.36 10.08 5.65
CA ALA A 38 -4.05 11.08 4.63
C ALA A 38 -2.80 10.71 3.82
N SER A 39 -1.73 10.31 4.49
CA SER A 39 -0.51 9.82 3.83
C SER A 39 -0.75 8.50 3.09
N LEU A 40 -1.62 7.61 3.58
CA LEU A 40 -2.01 6.41 2.84
C LEU A 40 -2.79 6.74 1.56
N ALA A 41 -3.74 7.68 1.62
CA ALA A 41 -4.47 8.13 0.44
C ALA A 41 -3.55 8.80 -0.58
N ALA A 42 -2.62 9.65 -0.12
CA ALA A 42 -1.61 10.27 -0.97
C ALA A 42 -0.71 9.23 -1.64
N LEU A 43 -0.28 8.20 -0.90
CA LEU A 43 0.51 7.10 -1.45
C LEU A 43 -0.23 6.36 -2.57
N VAL A 44 -1.52 6.07 -2.38
CA VAL A 44 -2.33 5.36 -3.39
C VAL A 44 -2.58 6.23 -4.62
N ALA A 45 -2.84 7.53 -4.43
CA ALA A 45 -3.06 8.47 -5.52
C ALA A 45 -1.81 8.66 -6.41
N ASP A 46 -0.61 8.48 -5.85
CA ASP A 46 0.67 8.60 -6.55
C ASP A 46 1.13 7.28 -7.22
N LEU A 47 0.33 6.22 -7.14
CA LEU A 47 0.67 4.97 -7.82
C LEU A 47 0.54 5.14 -9.34
N PRO A 48 1.49 4.61 -10.12
CA PRO A 48 1.37 4.65 -11.56
C PRO A 48 0.14 3.83 -12.01
N PRO A 49 -0.54 4.25 -13.09
CA PRO A 49 -1.60 3.44 -13.67
C PRO A 49 -1.04 2.07 -14.07
N ALA A 50 -1.82 1.02 -13.80
CA ALA A 50 -1.43 -0.32 -14.19
C ALA A 50 -1.40 -0.42 -15.72
N ALA A 51 -0.20 -0.59 -16.29
CA ALA A 51 -0.05 -0.98 -17.68
C ALA A 51 -0.43 -2.46 -17.80
N LEU A 52 -1.72 -2.74 -18.02
CA LEU A 52 -2.21 -4.07 -18.35
C LEU A 52 -1.76 -4.40 -19.78
N SER A 53 -0.50 -4.82 -19.93
CA SER A 53 -0.08 -5.53 -21.13
C SER A 53 -0.90 -6.81 -21.19
N ARG A 54 -1.60 -7.03 -22.31
CA ARG A 54 -2.35 -8.25 -22.57
C ARG A 54 -1.35 -9.41 -22.73
N SER A 55 -0.81 -9.90 -21.63
CA SER A 55 0.21 -10.95 -21.65
C SER A 55 -0.45 -12.30 -21.90
N ARG A 56 -0.37 -12.71 -23.16
CA ARG A 56 -0.29 -14.08 -23.72
C ARG A 56 -1.19 -15.12 -23.02
N GLY A 57 -2.39 -15.29 -23.58
CA GLY A 57 -3.14 -16.53 -23.41
C GLY A 57 -2.24 -17.71 -23.77
N LYS A 58 -2.09 -18.62 -22.81
CA LYS A 58 -1.51 -19.94 -23.07
C LYS A 58 -2.58 -20.71 -23.83
N VAL A 59 -2.39 -20.84 -25.14
CA VAL A 59 -3.11 -21.84 -25.94
C VAL A 59 -2.47 -23.18 -25.60
N ASP A 60 -3.31 -24.13 -25.22
CA ASP A 60 -2.96 -25.53 -24.91
C ASP A 60 -2.14 -26.19 -26.02
#